data_AF-A0A2M9JGA9-F1
#
_entry.id   AF-A0A2M9JGA9-F1
#
_cell.length_a   1.000
_cell.length_b   1.000
_cell.length_c   1.000
_cell.angle_alpha   90.00
_cell.angle_beta   90.00
_cell.angle_gamma   90.00
#
_symmetry.space_group_name_H-M   'P 1'
#
loop_
_entity.id
_entity.type
_entity.pdbx_description
1 polymer ?
#
loop_
_entity_poly.entity_id
_entity_poly.type
_entity_poly.pdbx_seq_one_letter_code
_entity_poly.pdbx_strand_id
1 'polypeptide(L)'
;MHESFADAKMRSSQWKSYGFRIAPDVLARLKERLSADRMSSGNRQLAIGHYLDAALRHVSGDVPQWIDRATDFATERLWDSESTQPSSYRVGSVAHAWVSGLSNALQSADFGRKGTLVISAQVELYLDALESEGPLVRPERRRH
;
A
#
# COMPACT_ATOMS: atom_id res chain seq x y z
N MET A 1 -8.91 10.90 10.57
CA MET A 1 -9.42 12.20 10.05
C MET A 1 -8.35 12.83 9.15
N HIS A 2 -8.57 12.83 7.83
CA HIS A 2 -7.95 13.71 6.80
C HIS A 2 -6.42 13.85 6.61
N GLU A 3 -5.54 13.20 7.38
CA GLU A 3 -4.09 13.40 7.20
C GLU A 3 -3.52 12.85 5.87
N SER A 4 -4.10 11.79 5.30
CA SER A 4 -3.63 11.26 4.00
C SER A 4 -3.98 12.15 2.79
N PHE A 5 -4.96 13.06 2.90
CA PHE A 5 -5.42 13.88 1.76
C PHE A 5 -4.52 15.09 1.48
N ALA A 6 -4.01 15.74 2.55
CA ALA A 6 -3.17 16.93 2.42
C ALA A 6 -1.72 16.58 2.01
N ASP A 7 -1.18 15.47 2.53
CA ASP A 7 0.19 15.05 2.25
C ASP A 7 0.40 14.59 0.80
N ALA A 8 -0.58 13.88 0.23
CA ALA A 8 -0.52 13.32 -1.12
C ALA A 8 -0.31 14.39 -2.22
N LYS A 9 -0.78 15.62 -1.99
CA LYS A 9 -0.63 16.73 -2.95
C LYS A 9 0.60 17.59 -2.68
N MET A 10 1.10 17.65 -1.45
CA MET A 10 2.13 18.64 -1.09
C MET A 10 3.53 18.33 -1.62
N ARG A 11 3.87 17.08 -1.98
CA ARG A 11 5.26 16.72 -2.39
C ARG A 11 5.41 15.64 -3.47
N SER A 12 4.41 15.40 -4.31
CA SER A 12 4.48 14.34 -5.36
C SER A 12 5.61 14.51 -6.39
N SER A 13 6.15 15.73 -6.55
CA SER A 13 7.34 15.99 -7.38
C SER A 13 8.62 15.31 -6.86
N GLN A 14 8.68 15.02 -5.56
CA GLN A 14 9.81 14.37 -4.90
C GLN A 14 9.61 12.85 -4.76
N TRP A 15 8.49 12.32 -5.23
CA TRP A 15 8.18 10.91 -5.13
C TRP A 15 9.03 10.08 -6.08
N LYS A 16 9.52 8.96 -5.56
CA LYS A 16 10.46 8.05 -6.24
C LYS A 16 9.70 6.84 -6.76
N SER A 17 10.10 6.37 -7.95
CA SER A 17 9.52 5.17 -8.54
C SER A 17 10.11 3.93 -7.87
N TYR A 18 9.27 2.95 -7.57
CA TYR A 18 9.69 1.62 -7.12
C TYR A 18 8.93 0.55 -7.92
N GLY A 19 9.57 -0.60 -8.17
CA GLY A 19 8.98 -1.74 -8.86
C GLY A 19 8.25 -2.64 -7.87
N PHE A 20 6.93 -2.50 -7.77
CA PHE A 20 6.12 -3.29 -6.86
C PHE A 20 5.67 -4.60 -7.51
N ARG A 21 5.69 -5.67 -6.73
CA ARG A 21 4.90 -6.88 -6.99
C ARG A 21 3.86 -6.96 -5.89
N ILE A 22 2.59 -7.07 -6.26
CA ILE A 22 1.43 -7.07 -5.36
C ILE A 22 0.51 -8.17 -5.84
N ALA A 23 0.03 -9.02 -4.93
CA ALA A 23 -0.94 -10.06 -5.26
C ALA A 23 -2.13 -9.47 -6.09
N PRO A 24 -2.54 -10.06 -7.22
CA PRO A 24 -3.57 -9.60 -8.13
C PRO A 24 -4.93 -9.39 -7.48
N ASP A 25 -5.30 -10.21 -6.50
CA ASP A 25 -6.53 -10.03 -5.72
C ASP A 25 -6.44 -8.76 -4.86
N VAL A 26 -5.33 -8.55 -4.17
CA VAL A 26 -5.06 -7.31 -3.42
C VAL A 26 -5.02 -6.11 -4.37
N LEU A 27 -4.39 -6.24 -5.53
CA LEU A 27 -4.34 -5.20 -6.55
C LEU A 27 -5.73 -4.91 -7.15
N ALA A 28 -6.59 -5.91 -7.29
CA ALA A 28 -7.97 -5.75 -7.74
C ALA A 28 -8.78 -4.98 -6.68
N ARG A 29 -8.74 -5.39 -5.41
CA ARG A 29 -9.35 -4.67 -4.29
C ARG A 29 -8.87 -3.22 -4.22
N LEU A 30 -7.58 -2.98 -4.40
CA LEU A 30 -6.99 -1.65 -4.42
C LEU A 30 -7.56 -0.78 -5.57
N LYS A 31 -7.74 -1.35 -6.75
CA LYS A 31 -8.33 -0.67 -7.91
C LYS A 31 -9.82 -0.36 -7.69
N GLU A 32 -10.56 -1.29 -7.11
CA GLU A 32 -11.97 -1.11 -6.76
C GLU A 32 -12.13 0.01 -5.74
N ARG A 33 -11.34 -0.02 -4.66
CA ARG A 33 -11.32 1.04 -3.65
C ARG A 33 -10.97 2.40 -4.25
N LEU A 34 -9.92 2.46 -5.08
CA LEU A 34 -9.54 3.67 -5.80
C LEU A 34 -10.69 4.23 -6.66
N SER A 35 -11.41 3.36 -7.36
CA SER A 35 -12.55 3.74 -8.19
C SER A 35 -13.68 4.33 -7.33
N ALA A 36 -14.04 3.64 -6.24
CA ALA A 36 -15.06 4.09 -5.29
C ALA A 36 -14.72 5.46 -4.71
N ASP A 37 -13.48 5.64 -4.23
CA ASP A 37 -13.03 6.89 -3.61
C ASP A 37 -12.96 8.04 -4.62
N ARG A 38 -12.58 7.78 -5.89
CA ARG A 38 -12.64 8.78 -6.96
C ARG A 38 -14.06 9.27 -7.19
N MET A 39 -15.04 8.37 -7.12
CA MET A 39 -16.45 8.69 -7.32
C MET A 39 -17.03 9.46 -6.12
N SER A 40 -16.81 8.98 -4.90
CA SER A 40 -17.35 9.60 -3.69
C SER A 40 -16.70 10.95 -3.37
N SER A 41 -15.38 11.07 -3.56
CA SER A 41 -14.64 12.29 -3.24
C SER A 41 -14.62 13.30 -4.39
N GLY A 42 -14.94 12.86 -5.62
CA GLY A 42 -14.79 13.63 -6.86
C GLY A 42 -13.33 13.90 -7.27
N ASN A 43 -12.33 13.26 -6.63
CA ASN A 43 -10.92 13.51 -6.90
C ASN A 43 -10.36 12.53 -7.94
N ARG A 44 -10.40 12.93 -9.22
CA ARG A 44 -9.85 12.12 -10.33
C ARG A 44 -8.32 11.93 -10.30
N GLN A 45 -7.59 12.70 -9.48
CA GLN A 45 -6.13 12.60 -9.37
C GLN A 45 -5.66 11.48 -8.44
N LEU A 46 -6.56 10.85 -7.67
CA LEU A 46 -6.20 9.67 -6.88
C LEU A 46 -5.61 8.59 -7.79
N ALA A 47 -4.65 7.84 -7.29
CA ALA A 47 -3.90 6.85 -8.07
C ALA A 47 -3.33 5.80 -7.12
N ILE A 48 -3.00 4.61 -7.65
CA ILE A 48 -2.49 3.47 -6.86
C ILE A 48 -1.30 3.87 -5.97
N GLY A 49 -0.36 4.66 -6.49
CA GLY A 49 0.79 5.13 -5.72
C GLY A 49 0.43 5.87 -4.42
N HIS A 50 -0.70 6.58 -4.38
CA HIS A 50 -1.15 7.25 -3.15
C HIS A 50 -1.56 6.26 -2.05
N TYR A 51 -2.18 5.15 -2.44
CA TYR A 51 -2.60 4.11 -1.49
C TYR A 51 -1.41 3.27 -1.06
N LEU A 52 -0.48 2.96 -1.97
CA LEU A 52 0.77 2.29 -1.62
C LEU A 52 1.61 3.14 -0.68
N ASP A 53 1.73 4.44 -0.94
CA ASP A 53 2.41 5.34 -0.01
C ASP A 53 1.73 5.34 1.37
N ALA A 54 0.39 5.47 1.41
CA ALA A 54 -0.35 5.46 2.67
C ALA A 54 -0.23 4.14 3.45
N ALA A 55 -0.29 3.00 2.76
CA ALA A 55 -0.16 1.68 3.36
C ALA A 55 1.26 1.45 3.92
N LEU A 56 2.29 1.99 3.26
CA LEU A 56 3.69 1.71 3.58
C LEU A 56 4.38 2.78 4.44
N ARG A 57 3.88 4.02 4.44
CA ARG A 57 4.47 5.08 5.28
C ARG A 57 4.21 4.88 6.77
N HIS A 58 3.17 4.12 7.10
CA HIS A 58 2.70 3.85 8.46
C HIS A 58 2.91 2.38 8.87
N VAL A 59 3.77 1.63 8.18
CA VAL A 59 4.10 0.26 8.63
C VAL A 59 4.69 0.34 10.02
N SER A 60 4.05 -0.37 10.95
CA SER A 60 4.53 -0.59 12.30
C SER A 60 4.87 -2.06 12.51
N GLY A 61 5.73 -2.31 13.50
CA GLY A 61 6.22 -3.65 13.83
C GLY A 61 7.66 -3.90 13.38
N ASP A 62 8.12 -5.11 13.62
CA ASP A 62 9.46 -5.59 13.31
C ASP A 62 9.42 -6.76 12.30
N VAL A 63 10.60 -7.22 11.89
CA VAL A 63 10.76 -8.28 10.88
C VAL A 63 9.96 -9.55 11.23
N PRO A 64 10.00 -10.09 12.46
CA PRO A 64 9.16 -11.23 12.85
C PRO A 64 7.68 -10.97 12.62
N GLN A 65 7.14 -9.84 13.08
CA GLN A 65 5.71 -9.52 12.90
C GLN A 65 5.32 -9.39 11.42
N TRP A 66 6.22 -8.87 10.59
CA TRP A 66 5.98 -8.78 9.15
C TRP A 66 5.96 -10.16 8.48
N ILE A 67 6.83 -11.07 8.93
CA ILE A 67 6.88 -12.45 8.45
C ILE A 67 5.64 -13.21 8.87
N ASP A 68 5.20 -13.08 10.12
CA ASP A 68 4.00 -13.74 10.63
C ASP A 68 2.77 -13.33 9.80
N ARG A 69 2.54 -12.02 9.65
CA ARG A 69 1.45 -11.49 8.81
C ARG A 69 1.53 -11.95 7.36
N ALA A 70 2.74 -11.97 6.79
CA ALA A 70 2.94 -12.45 5.43
C ALA A 70 2.71 -13.95 5.27
N THR A 71 2.94 -14.72 6.35
CA THR A 71 2.68 -16.16 6.40
C THR A 71 1.18 -16.40 6.51
N ASP A 72 0.48 -15.70 7.40
CA ASP A 72 -0.99 -15.76 7.52
C ASP A 72 -1.65 -15.41 6.17
N PHE A 73 -1.23 -14.30 5.57
CA PHE A 73 -1.66 -13.87 4.23
C PHE A 73 -1.48 -14.97 3.17
N ALA A 74 -0.35 -15.68 3.22
CA ALA A 74 -0.05 -16.76 2.29
C ALA A 74 -0.78 -18.06 2.62
N THR A 75 -1.08 -18.36 3.88
CA THR A 75 -1.80 -19.56 4.28
C THR A 75 -3.28 -19.48 3.89
N GLU A 76 -3.88 -18.29 3.95
CA GLU A 76 -5.26 -18.06 3.52
C GLU A 76 -5.43 -18.15 1.99
N ARG A 77 -4.33 -18.23 1.23
CA ARG A 77 -4.34 -18.19 -0.24
C ARG A 77 -3.52 -19.31 -0.84
N LEU A 78 -4.12 -20.07 -1.76
CA LEU A 78 -3.36 -20.85 -2.74
C LEU A 78 -2.80 -19.89 -3.80
N TRP A 79 -1.78 -19.13 -3.41
CA TRP A 79 -1.21 -18.05 -4.20
C TRP A 79 0.05 -18.50 -4.94
N ASP A 80 0.04 -18.42 -6.28
CA ASP A 80 1.24 -18.56 -7.09
C ASP A 80 1.93 -17.20 -7.26
N SER A 81 3.02 -17.02 -6.50
CA SER A 81 3.86 -15.81 -6.56
C SER A 81 4.48 -15.52 -7.94
N GLU A 82 4.54 -16.50 -8.84
CA GLU A 82 5.05 -16.30 -10.20
C GLU A 82 4.04 -15.59 -11.11
N SER A 83 2.76 -15.56 -10.72
CA SER A 83 1.71 -14.91 -11.51
C SER A 83 1.66 -13.38 -11.33
N THR A 84 2.45 -12.82 -10.40
CA THR A 84 2.57 -11.37 -10.21
C THR A 84 3.45 -10.67 -11.24
N GLN A 85 2.84 -9.81 -12.04
CA GLN A 85 3.55 -8.89 -12.94
C GLN A 85 4.06 -7.66 -12.17
N PRO A 86 5.37 -7.33 -12.26
CA PRO A 86 5.90 -6.12 -11.63
C PRO A 86 5.28 -4.87 -12.26
N SER A 87 4.88 -3.92 -11.42
CA SER A 87 4.35 -2.62 -11.85
C SER A 87 5.08 -1.50 -11.10
N SER A 88 5.44 -0.43 -11.83
CA SER A 88 6.13 0.70 -11.20
C SER A 88 5.14 1.74 -10.71
N TYR A 89 5.26 2.11 -9.43
CA TYR A 89 4.48 3.17 -8.82
C TYR A 89 5.40 4.16 -8.11
N ARG A 90 4.98 5.43 -8.07
CA ARG A 90 5.68 6.47 -7.31
C ARG A 90 5.10 6.55 -5.91
N VAL A 91 5.98 6.60 -4.92
CA VAL A 91 5.65 6.74 -3.49
C VAL A 91 6.57 7.78 -2.84
N GLY A 92 6.18 8.28 -1.66
CA GLY A 92 6.96 9.20 -0.87
C GLY A 92 8.26 8.59 -0.34
N SER A 93 9.15 9.43 0.17
CA SER A 93 10.48 9.01 0.62
C SER A 93 10.46 7.97 1.74
N VAL A 94 9.51 8.07 2.67
CA VAL A 94 9.35 7.13 3.80
C VAL A 94 8.96 5.74 3.30
N ALA A 95 7.87 5.64 2.53
CA ALA A 95 7.43 4.39 1.92
C ALA A 95 8.52 3.79 1.00
N HIS A 96 9.18 4.64 0.19
CA HIS A 96 10.27 4.21 -0.67
C HIS A 96 11.45 3.63 0.14
N ALA A 97 11.85 4.28 1.22
CA ALA A 97 12.95 3.81 2.07
C ALA A 97 12.60 2.46 2.70
N TRP A 98 11.38 2.32 3.22
CA TRP A 98 10.91 1.06 3.81
C TRP A 98 10.93 -0.08 2.78
N VAL A 99 10.29 0.10 1.63
CA VAL A 99 10.19 -0.97 0.61
C VAL A 99 11.56 -1.30 -0.02
N SER A 100 12.46 -0.32 -0.13
CA SER A 100 13.82 -0.56 -0.64
C SER A 100 14.70 -1.30 0.36
N GLY A 101 14.49 -1.09 1.67
CA GLY A 101 15.21 -1.79 2.74
C GLY A 101 14.65 -3.17 3.08
N LEU A 102 13.40 -3.45 2.69
CA LEU A 102 12.67 -4.65 3.07
C LEU A 102 13.40 -5.95 2.73
N SER A 103 13.93 -6.08 1.51
CA SER A 103 14.63 -7.32 1.10
C SER A 103 15.83 -7.62 2.01
N ASN A 104 16.59 -6.59 2.39
CA ASN A 104 17.74 -6.74 3.27
C ASN A 104 17.29 -7.09 4.70
N ALA A 105 16.23 -6.45 5.19
CA ALA A 105 15.66 -6.74 6.51
C ALA A 105 15.16 -8.19 6.62
N LEU A 106 14.57 -8.72 5.56
CA LEU A 106 14.06 -10.10 5.51
C LEU A 106 15.15 -11.16 5.27
N GLN A 107 16.30 -10.78 4.72
CA GLN A 107 17.37 -11.72 4.39
C GLN A 107 17.95 -12.38 5.64
N SER A 108 18.04 -11.66 6.75
CA SER A 108 18.52 -12.18 8.04
C SER A 108 17.60 -13.24 8.67
N ALA A 109 16.39 -13.44 8.13
CA ALA A 109 15.39 -14.39 8.61
C ALA A 109 15.02 -15.44 7.54
N ASP A 110 15.90 -15.66 6.54
CA ASP A 110 15.66 -16.56 5.40
C ASP A 110 14.37 -16.28 4.60
N PHE A 111 13.84 -15.05 4.71
CA PHE A 111 12.58 -14.62 4.10
C PHE A 111 12.78 -13.63 2.94
N GLY A 112 14.03 -13.39 2.53
CA GLY A 112 14.40 -12.32 1.58
C GLY A 112 13.67 -12.35 0.23
N ARG A 113 13.31 -13.53 -0.28
CA ARG A 113 12.58 -13.68 -1.57
C ARG A 113 11.08 -13.42 -1.46
N LYS A 114 10.55 -13.26 -0.25
CA LYS A 114 9.12 -13.16 0.05
C LYS A 114 8.67 -11.72 0.37
N GLY A 115 9.47 -10.72 0.01
CA GLY A 115 9.10 -9.30 0.18
C GLY A 115 7.76 -8.93 -0.47
N THR A 116 7.40 -9.56 -1.59
CA THR A 116 6.08 -9.45 -2.23
C THR A 116 4.93 -9.79 -1.27
N LEU A 117 5.07 -10.84 -0.45
CA LEU A 117 4.04 -11.27 0.49
C LEU A 117 3.86 -10.24 1.60
N VAL A 118 4.98 -9.72 2.14
CA VAL A 118 4.93 -8.68 3.18
C VAL A 118 4.27 -7.41 2.65
N ILE A 119 4.64 -6.96 1.44
CA ILE A 119 4.02 -5.80 0.81
C ILE A 119 2.52 -6.04 0.61
N SER A 120 2.14 -7.22 0.08
CA SER A 120 0.74 -7.53 -0.20
C SER A 120 -0.10 -7.59 1.09
N ALA A 121 0.41 -8.24 2.15
CA ALA A 121 -0.22 -8.29 3.46
C ALA A 121 -0.41 -6.90 4.06
N GLN A 122 0.59 -6.02 3.95
CA GLN A 122 0.50 -4.66 4.46
C GLN A 122 -0.54 -3.80 3.71
N VAL A 123 -0.64 -3.98 2.40
CA VAL A 123 -1.65 -3.31 1.58
C VAL A 123 -3.05 -3.84 1.90
N GLU A 124 -3.20 -5.14 2.10
CA GLU A 124 -4.46 -5.74 2.54
C GLU A 124 -4.91 -5.19 3.90
N LEU A 125 -4.04 -5.19 4.90
CA LEU A 125 -4.35 -4.62 6.22
C LEU A 125 -4.82 -3.16 6.14
N TYR A 126 -4.21 -2.39 5.25
CA TYR A 126 -4.64 -1.01 5.00
C TYR A 126 -6.01 -0.94 4.32
N LEU A 127 -6.29 -1.81 3.35
CA LEU A 127 -7.60 -1.88 2.70
C LEU A 127 -8.70 -2.28 3.68
N ASP A 128 -8.46 -3.25 4.55
CA ASP A 128 -9.41 -3.69 5.58
C ASP A 128 -9.70 -2.55 6.57
N ALA A 129 -8.66 -1.81 6.98
CA ALA A 129 -8.83 -0.62 7.82
C ALA A 129 -9.68 0.44 7.11
N LEU A 130 -9.41 0.72 5.84
CA LEU A 130 -10.18 1.67 5.04
C LEU A 130 -11.64 1.22 4.84
N GLU A 131 -11.90 -0.07 4.67
CA GLU A 131 -13.27 -0.61 4.58
C GLU A 131 -14.04 -0.35 5.88
N SER A 132 -13.39 -0.51 7.03
CA SER A 132 -14.00 -0.22 8.34
C SER A 132 -14.28 1.27 8.56
N GLU A 133 -13.48 2.17 7.98
CA GLU A 133 -13.67 3.63 8.04
C GLU A 133 -14.78 4.14 7.09
N GLY A 134 -15.17 3.34 6.09
CA GLY A 134 -16.14 3.73 5.08
C GLY A 134 -15.55 4.55 3.92
N PRO A 135 -16.41 5.13 3.05
CA PRO A 135 -15.98 5.76 1.80
C PRO A 135 -15.24 7.09 2.04
N LEU A 136 -14.29 7.42 1.16
CA LEU A 136 -13.62 8.71 1.22
C LEU A 136 -14.61 9.84 0.87
N VAL A 137 -14.99 10.63 1.86
CA VAL A 137 -15.89 11.77 1.68
C VAL A 137 -15.15 13.00 1.16
N ARG A 138 -15.85 13.83 0.38
CA ARG A 138 -15.33 15.11 -0.09
C ARG A 138 -15.07 16.01 1.11
N PRO A 139 -13.87 16.62 1.26
CA PRO A 139 -13.62 17.56 2.34
C PRO A 139 -14.56 18.76 2.21
N GLU A 140 -15.26 19.10 3.29
CA GLU A 140 -16.04 20.34 3.36
C GLU A 140 -15.08 21.50 3.12
N ARG A 141 -15.37 22.32 2.09
CA ARG A 141 -14.63 23.56 1.90
C ARG A 141 -14.94 24.45 3.11
N ARG A 142 -14.02 24.53 4.08
CA ARG A 142 -13.99 25.65 5.01
C ARG A 142 -13.87 26.92 4.17
N ARG A 143 -14.99 27.63 3.99
CA ARG A 143 -14.98 29.02 3.57
C ARG A 143 -14.33 29.78 4.74
N HIS A 144 -13.07 30.18 4.56
CA HIS A 144 -12.50 31.30 5.29
C HIS A 144 -12.84 32.57 4.54
#